data_AF-F7ESP7-F1
#
_entry.id   AF-F7ESP7-F1
#
_cell.length_a   1.000
_cell.length_b   1.000
_cell.length_c   1.000
_cell.angle_alpha   90.00
_cell.angle_beta   90.00
_cell.angle_gamma   90.00
#
_symmetry.space_group_name_H-M   'P 1'
#
loop_
_entity.id
_entity.type
_entity.pdbx_description
1 polymer ?
#
loop_
_entity_poly.entity_id
_entity_poly.type
_entity_poly.pdbx_seq_one_letter_code
_entity_poly.pdbx_strand_id
1 'polypeptide(L)'
;MQDDLQNDSLYLPPCHADATKPEDVYRFEDILSPAEYDALESPSEAFRKVMSEDILKMVEENSHCSFIIEMLKSLPADEVQRNRQARSIWFLDALLRFRAQKVIKGKSALGPGIPHIINTKLLKQFTCLTYNNGSLRNLISSSMKAKITAYAIILALHINNFQIDLTVLQRDLKLSEKRMIEIARAMRLKISKRKVSLADGREEDHRLGTLSVPLPPAQTSDRQSKRKKMS
;
A
#
# COMPACT_ATOMS: atom_id res chain seq x y z
N MET A 1 -19.75 17.01 -10.79
CA MET A 1 -18.75 16.35 -11.64
C MET A 1 -18.92 14.86 -11.48
N GLN A 2 -19.73 14.27 -12.36
CA GLN A 2 -19.88 12.82 -12.51
C GLN A 2 -18.80 12.36 -13.49
N ASP A 3 -17.78 11.67 -12.99
CA ASP A 3 -17.18 10.51 -13.69
C ASP A 3 -16.17 9.83 -12.73
N ASP A 4 -16.65 8.88 -11.91
CA ASP A 4 -15.80 8.07 -11.01
C ASP A 4 -16.22 6.58 -11.06
N LEU A 5 -16.91 6.17 -12.14
CA LEU A 5 -17.49 4.84 -12.27
C LEU A 5 -16.91 4.00 -13.41
N GLN A 6 -15.69 4.29 -13.87
CA GLN A 6 -15.06 3.49 -14.92
C GLN A 6 -13.80 2.76 -14.45
N ASN A 7 -13.96 1.43 -14.44
CA ASN A 7 -12.96 0.37 -14.43
C ASN A 7 -12.11 0.24 -13.15
N ASP A 8 -12.60 -0.54 -12.19
CA ASP A 8 -11.84 -0.96 -11.00
C ASP A 8 -10.48 -1.61 -11.38
N SER A 9 -10.34 -2.18 -12.59
CA SER A 9 -9.09 -2.76 -13.08
C SER A 9 -7.99 -1.73 -13.37
N LEU A 10 -8.32 -0.45 -13.60
CA LEU A 10 -7.35 0.62 -13.87
C LEU A 10 -6.59 1.06 -12.60
N TYR A 11 -7.10 0.69 -11.43
CA TYR A 11 -6.58 1.11 -10.13
C TYR A 11 -5.96 -0.03 -9.33
N LEU A 12 -6.08 -1.27 -9.80
CA LEU A 12 -5.41 -2.41 -9.20
C LEU A 12 -4.02 -2.62 -9.84
N PRO A 13 -3.06 -3.12 -9.08
CA PRO A 13 -1.80 -3.61 -9.63
C PRO A 13 -2.03 -4.77 -10.61
N PRO A 14 -1.12 -5.00 -11.59
CA PRO A 14 -1.23 -6.12 -12.52
C PRO A 14 -1.40 -7.45 -11.79
N CYS A 15 -2.42 -8.23 -12.17
CA CYS A 15 -2.78 -9.50 -11.53
C CYS A 15 -2.61 -10.66 -12.52
N HIS A 16 -1.70 -11.58 -12.21
CA HIS A 16 -1.44 -12.82 -12.95
C HIS A 16 -2.25 -13.94 -12.31
N ALA A 17 -3.52 -14.03 -12.69
CA ALA A 17 -4.52 -14.88 -12.02
C ALA A 17 -4.26 -16.40 -12.14
N ASP A 18 -3.45 -16.79 -13.11
CA ASP A 18 -3.01 -18.14 -13.44
C ASP A 18 -1.73 -18.57 -12.71
N ALA A 19 -1.15 -17.68 -11.90
CA ALA A 19 0.03 -17.98 -11.10
C ALA A 19 -0.19 -19.16 -10.14
N THR A 20 0.83 -20.02 -10.06
CA THR A 20 0.84 -21.20 -9.18
C THR A 20 1.50 -20.93 -7.83
N LYS A 21 2.01 -19.70 -7.61
CA LYS A 21 2.60 -19.27 -6.35
C LYS A 21 2.07 -17.88 -5.96
N PRO A 22 1.91 -17.56 -4.68
CA PRO A 22 1.44 -16.25 -4.23
C PRO A 22 2.30 -15.07 -4.75
N GLU A 23 3.62 -15.22 -4.76
CA GLU A 23 4.57 -14.20 -5.23
C GLU A 23 4.38 -13.81 -6.70
N ASP A 24 3.87 -14.73 -7.51
CA ASP A 24 3.72 -14.58 -8.95
C ASP A 24 2.38 -13.96 -9.34
N VAL A 25 1.37 -14.00 -8.46
CA VAL A 25 0.06 -13.37 -8.71
C VAL A 25 0.20 -11.86 -8.87
N TYR A 26 1.02 -11.27 -8.02
CA TYR A 26 1.30 -9.84 -7.98
C TYR A 26 2.81 -9.68 -7.89
N ARG A 27 3.50 -9.68 -9.03
CA ARG A 27 4.97 -9.76 -9.06
C ARG A 27 5.58 -8.52 -8.42
N PHE A 28 6.65 -8.74 -7.66
CA PHE A 28 7.38 -7.64 -7.03
C PHE A 28 7.86 -6.60 -8.06
N GLU A 29 8.30 -7.06 -9.23
CA GLU A 29 8.82 -6.23 -10.32
C GLU A 29 7.76 -5.32 -10.97
N ASP A 30 6.47 -5.71 -10.89
CA ASP A 30 5.35 -4.86 -11.34
C ASP A 30 5.09 -3.69 -10.37
N ILE A 31 5.58 -3.81 -9.14
CA ILE A 31 5.47 -2.80 -8.07
C ILE A 31 6.71 -1.91 -8.05
N LEU A 32 7.89 -2.53 -8.05
CA LEU A 32 9.20 -1.89 -8.06
C LEU A 32 10.08 -2.57 -9.11
N SER A 33 10.36 -1.88 -10.21
CA SER A 33 11.32 -2.36 -11.20
C SER A 33 12.72 -2.46 -10.61
N PRO A 34 13.63 -3.26 -11.19
CA PRO A 34 15.00 -3.39 -10.68
C PRO A 34 15.72 -2.04 -10.49
N ALA A 35 15.64 -1.14 -11.49
CA ALA A 35 16.26 0.17 -11.40
C ALA A 35 15.65 1.07 -10.31
N GLU A 36 14.33 0.97 -10.08
CA GLU A 36 13.67 1.67 -8.98
C GLU A 36 14.10 1.10 -7.63
N TYR A 37 14.18 -0.23 -7.51
CA TYR A 37 14.60 -0.92 -6.30
C TYR A 37 16.06 -0.63 -5.93
N ASP A 38 16.97 -0.60 -6.91
CA ASP A 38 18.37 -0.27 -6.70
C ASP A 38 18.53 1.17 -6.18
N ALA A 39 17.73 2.10 -6.71
CA ALA A 39 17.72 3.48 -6.24
C ALA A 39 17.26 3.64 -4.77
N LEU A 40 16.66 2.60 -4.16
CA LEU A 40 16.26 2.60 -2.75
C LEU A 40 17.39 2.28 -1.78
N GLU A 41 18.58 1.90 -2.26
CA GLU A 41 19.69 1.52 -1.40
C GLU A 41 20.07 2.60 -0.37
N SER A 42 20.46 3.78 -0.85
CA SER A 42 20.83 4.90 0.00
C SER A 42 19.69 5.40 0.91
N PRO A 43 18.47 5.67 0.40
CA PRO A 43 17.42 6.24 1.25
C PRO A 43 16.90 5.26 2.32
N SER A 44 17.02 3.94 2.10
CA SER A 44 16.61 2.92 3.08
C SER A 44 17.67 2.58 4.12
N GLU A 45 18.85 3.22 4.08
CA GLU A 45 19.97 2.88 4.97
C GLU A 45 19.61 3.03 6.45
N ALA A 46 18.87 4.08 6.81
CA ALA A 46 18.40 4.28 8.18
C ALA A 46 17.48 3.15 8.65
N PHE A 47 16.61 2.63 7.77
CA PHE A 47 15.75 1.49 8.10
C PHE A 47 16.54 0.20 8.21
N ARG A 48 17.56 0.01 7.38
CA ARG A 48 18.44 -1.17 7.43
C ARG A 48 19.22 -1.25 8.74
N LYS A 49 19.68 -0.11 9.25
CA LYS A 49 20.49 0.02 10.47
C LYS A 49 19.67 0.29 11.73
N VAL A 50 18.34 0.32 11.62
CA VAL A 50 17.47 0.69 12.74
C VAL A 50 17.68 -0.24 13.93
N MET A 51 17.81 0.37 15.12
CA MET A 51 17.92 -0.31 16.40
C MET A 51 16.68 -0.07 17.28
N SER A 52 16.57 -0.78 18.40
CA SER A 52 15.44 -0.65 19.32
C SER A 52 15.26 0.78 19.83
N GLU A 53 16.37 1.48 20.09
CA GLU A 53 16.38 2.88 20.55
C GLU A 53 15.83 3.82 19.48
N ASP A 54 16.18 3.58 18.21
CA ASP A 54 15.63 4.35 17.08
C ASP A 54 14.13 4.11 16.93
N ILE A 55 13.68 2.86 17.08
CA ILE A 55 12.25 2.51 17.01
C ILE A 55 11.47 3.20 18.12
N LEU A 56 12.00 3.23 19.36
CA LEU A 56 11.38 3.95 20.47
C LEU A 56 11.25 5.44 20.16
N LYS A 57 12.32 6.05 19.67
CA LYS A 57 12.32 7.44 19.25
C LYS A 57 11.29 7.70 18.14
N MET A 58 11.19 6.83 17.14
CA MET A 58 10.21 6.97 16.06
C MET A 58 8.77 6.92 16.56
N VAL A 59 8.49 6.10 17.59
CA VAL A 59 7.17 6.02 18.24
C VAL A 59 6.88 7.28 19.04
N GLU A 60 7.82 7.74 19.86
CA GLU A 60 7.69 8.95 20.69
C GLU A 60 7.48 10.20 19.83
N GLU A 61 8.20 10.32 18.72
CA GLU A 61 8.10 11.45 17.79
C GLU A 61 6.91 11.31 16.81
N ASN A 62 6.23 10.15 16.80
CA ASN A 62 5.19 9.81 15.83
C ASN A 62 5.66 10.07 14.37
N SER A 63 6.93 9.75 14.08
CA SER A 63 7.58 10.06 12.80
C SER A 63 7.17 9.09 11.68
N HIS A 64 6.74 7.88 12.05
CA HIS A 64 6.20 6.87 11.15
C HIS A 64 4.90 6.28 11.73
N CYS A 65 4.02 5.80 10.85
CA CYS A 65 2.77 5.20 11.29
C CYS A 65 2.97 3.81 11.89
N SER A 66 2.01 3.35 12.71
CA SER A 66 2.14 2.13 13.51
C SER A 66 2.46 0.88 12.67
N PHE A 67 1.88 0.76 11.49
CA PHE A 67 2.12 -0.33 10.55
C PHE A 67 3.57 -0.41 10.07
N ILE A 68 4.22 0.74 9.81
CA ILE A 68 5.64 0.79 9.42
C ILE A 68 6.52 0.43 10.62
N ILE A 69 6.19 0.94 11.80
CA ILE A 69 6.92 0.62 13.04
C ILE A 69 6.91 -0.90 13.31
N GLU A 70 5.77 -1.57 13.20
CA GLU A 70 5.68 -3.02 13.41
C GLU A 70 6.47 -3.82 12.36
N MET A 71 6.56 -3.34 11.12
CA MET A 71 7.44 -3.95 10.11
C MET A 71 8.92 -3.75 10.42
N LEU A 72 9.32 -2.58 10.91
CA LEU A 72 10.72 -2.33 11.29
C LEU A 72 11.16 -3.19 12.48
N LYS A 73 10.26 -3.40 13.46
CA LYS A 73 10.50 -4.32 14.59
C LYS A 73 10.70 -5.77 14.17
N SER A 74 10.16 -6.17 13.01
CA SER A 74 10.22 -7.54 12.50
C SER A 74 11.29 -7.77 11.43
N LEU A 75 12.20 -6.81 11.23
CA LEU A 75 13.33 -6.96 10.31
C LEU A 75 14.19 -8.18 10.67
N PRO A 76 14.56 -9.02 9.69
CA PRO A 76 15.36 -10.20 9.93
C PRO A 76 16.80 -9.85 10.34
N ALA A 77 17.48 -10.82 10.96
CA ALA A 77 18.90 -10.70 11.30
C ALA A 77 19.81 -10.92 10.08
N ASP A 78 19.36 -11.71 9.09
CA ASP A 78 20.09 -11.95 7.85
C ASP A 78 20.25 -10.63 7.05
N GLU A 79 21.50 -10.26 6.74
CA GLU A 79 21.80 -8.95 6.15
C GLU A 79 21.15 -8.74 4.78
N VAL A 80 21.11 -9.80 3.96
CA VAL A 80 20.54 -9.73 2.60
C VAL A 80 19.04 -9.53 2.67
N GLN A 81 18.34 -10.34 3.48
CA GLN A 81 16.90 -10.18 3.69
C GLN A 81 16.57 -8.88 4.40
N ARG A 82 17.38 -8.44 5.37
CA ARG A 82 17.21 -7.17 6.08
C ARG A 82 17.32 -5.99 5.13
N ASN A 83 18.34 -5.99 4.26
CA ASN A 83 18.49 -4.97 3.22
C ASN A 83 17.28 -4.98 2.27
N ARG A 84 16.81 -6.17 1.87
CA ARG A 84 15.63 -6.28 1.00
C ARG A 84 14.36 -5.75 1.64
N GLN A 85 14.09 -6.11 2.89
CA GLN A 85 12.92 -5.63 3.61
C GLN A 85 13.03 -4.14 3.92
N ALA A 86 14.20 -3.62 4.33
CA ALA A 86 14.40 -2.20 4.60
C ALA A 86 14.09 -1.33 3.37
N ARG A 87 14.58 -1.71 2.18
CA ARG A 87 14.25 -1.03 0.90
C ARG A 87 12.74 -1.05 0.64
N SER A 88 12.12 -2.21 0.82
CA SER A 88 10.68 -2.40 0.59
C SER A 88 9.82 -1.61 1.57
N ILE A 89 10.17 -1.60 2.86
CA ILE A 89 9.49 -0.84 3.92
C ILE A 89 9.66 0.66 3.69
N TRP A 90 10.84 1.10 3.25
CA TRP A 90 11.06 2.52 2.92
C TRP A 90 10.14 2.99 1.79
N PHE A 91 10.01 2.20 0.73
CA PHE A 91 9.09 2.55 -0.36
C PHE A 91 7.62 2.45 0.08
N LEU A 92 7.28 1.50 0.93
CA LEU A 92 5.96 1.42 1.55
C LEU A 92 5.64 2.70 2.34
N ASP A 93 6.53 3.12 3.23
CA ASP A 93 6.41 4.36 4.00
C ASP A 93 6.25 5.59 3.07
N ALA A 94 7.03 5.65 1.99
CA ALA A 94 6.89 6.69 0.97
C ALA A 94 5.50 6.68 0.32
N LEU A 95 4.93 5.51 -0.03
CA LEU A 95 3.56 5.40 -0.55
C LEU A 95 2.53 5.88 0.47
N LEU A 96 2.64 5.50 1.75
CA LEU A 96 1.69 5.91 2.79
C LEU A 96 1.73 7.42 3.02
N ARG A 97 2.92 8.02 3.12
CA ARG A 97 3.11 9.47 3.22
C ARG A 97 2.60 10.19 1.97
N PHE A 98 2.83 9.63 0.79
CA PHE A 98 2.36 10.20 -0.47
C PHE A 98 0.84 10.23 -0.52
N ARG A 99 0.18 9.14 -0.14
CA ARG A 99 -1.29 9.04 -0.09
C ARG A 99 -1.95 10.08 0.83
N ALA A 100 -1.25 10.50 1.89
CA ALA A 100 -1.75 11.52 2.81
C ALA A 100 -1.82 12.91 2.17
N GLN A 101 -1.06 13.16 1.10
CA GLN A 101 -1.10 14.42 0.36
C GLN A 101 -2.42 14.56 -0.41
N LYS A 102 -2.90 15.80 -0.55
CA LYS A 102 -4.05 16.13 -1.44
C LYS A 102 -3.56 16.70 -2.76
N VAL A 103 -2.73 17.75 -2.70
CA VAL A 103 -2.15 18.44 -3.86
C VAL A 103 -0.65 18.45 -3.67
N ILE A 104 0.10 18.03 -4.69
CA ILE A 104 1.57 18.09 -4.66
C ILE A 104 2.01 19.50 -5.06
N LYS A 105 2.71 20.17 -4.14
CA LYS A 105 3.26 21.51 -4.38
C LYS A 105 4.71 21.36 -4.84
N GLY A 106 5.00 21.82 -6.06
CA GLY A 106 6.35 21.80 -6.63
C GLY A 106 6.72 20.49 -7.34
N LYS A 107 8.00 20.34 -7.66
CA LYS A 107 8.52 19.20 -8.46
C LYS A 107 8.82 17.94 -7.64
N SER A 108 8.90 18.06 -6.31
CA SER A 108 9.15 16.91 -5.42
C SER A 108 7.87 16.47 -4.71
N ALA A 109 7.58 15.18 -4.77
CA ALA A 109 6.42 14.50 -4.21
C ALA A 109 6.42 14.47 -2.66
N LEU A 110 7.57 14.22 -2.03
CA LEU A 110 7.71 14.10 -0.56
C LEU A 110 8.88 14.90 0.01
N GLY A 111 9.45 15.85 -0.75
CA GLY A 111 10.55 16.70 -0.30
C GLY A 111 11.96 16.26 -0.76
N PRO A 112 13.02 16.87 -0.23
CA PRO A 112 14.40 16.51 -0.56
C PRO A 112 14.73 15.08 -0.09
N GLY A 113 15.63 14.40 -0.79
CA GLY A 113 16.11 13.05 -0.42
C GLY A 113 15.40 11.87 -1.08
N ILE A 114 14.32 12.10 -1.85
CA ILE A 114 13.74 11.03 -2.68
C ILE A 114 14.55 10.89 -3.98
N PRO A 115 14.95 9.66 -4.37
CA PRO A 115 15.56 9.43 -5.66
C PRO A 115 14.67 9.90 -6.83
N HIS A 116 15.26 10.54 -7.84
CA HIS A 116 14.50 11.13 -8.95
C HIS A 116 13.59 10.11 -9.67
N ILE A 117 14.06 8.87 -9.83
CA ILE A 117 13.29 7.78 -10.44
C ILE A 117 12.04 7.44 -9.63
N ILE A 118 12.13 7.40 -8.30
CA ILE A 118 11.02 7.15 -7.39
C ILE A 118 10.04 8.33 -7.40
N ASN A 119 10.54 9.56 -7.34
CA ASN A 119 9.71 10.76 -7.44
C ASN A 119 8.90 10.76 -8.74
N THR A 120 9.55 10.39 -9.85
CA THR A 120 8.93 10.30 -11.17
C THR A 120 7.85 9.23 -11.21
N LYS A 121 8.11 8.04 -10.63
CA LYS A 121 7.11 6.97 -10.47
C LYS A 121 5.90 7.45 -9.69
N LEU A 122 6.11 8.07 -8.52
CA LEU A 122 5.02 8.54 -7.66
C LEU A 122 4.08 9.51 -8.39
N LEU A 123 4.65 10.51 -9.06
CA LEU A 123 3.88 11.51 -9.79
C LEU A 123 3.16 10.90 -11.00
N LYS A 124 3.85 10.10 -11.83
CA LYS A 124 3.25 9.53 -13.06
C LYS A 124 2.17 8.49 -12.77
N GLN A 125 2.36 7.66 -11.75
CA GLN A 125 1.52 6.48 -11.54
C GLN A 125 0.34 6.73 -10.59
N PHE A 126 0.48 7.68 -9.66
CA PHE A 126 -0.44 7.88 -8.54
C PHE A 126 -0.97 9.31 -8.42
N THR A 127 -0.91 10.10 -9.49
CA THR A 127 -1.55 11.42 -9.54
C THR A 127 -2.32 11.61 -10.84
N CYS A 128 -3.28 12.53 -10.81
CA CYS A 128 -3.92 13.07 -12.00
C CYS A 128 -3.53 14.54 -12.14
N LEU A 129 -3.36 15.00 -13.37
CA LEU A 129 -3.17 16.42 -13.65
C LEU A 129 -4.50 17.16 -13.48
N THR A 130 -4.45 18.30 -12.79
CA THR A 130 -5.57 19.23 -12.68
C THR A 130 -5.12 20.62 -13.05
N TYR A 131 -6.00 21.37 -13.71
CA TYR A 131 -5.79 22.77 -14.02
C TYR A 131 -6.56 23.61 -13.01
N ASN A 132 -5.85 24.41 -12.22
CA ASN A 132 -6.46 25.29 -11.23
C ASN A 132 -5.74 26.64 -11.25
N ASN A 133 -6.51 27.73 -11.41
CA ASN A 133 -6.02 29.11 -11.45
C ASN A 133 -4.81 29.32 -12.38
N GLY A 134 -4.88 28.82 -13.62
CA GLY A 134 -3.82 29.00 -14.62
C GLY A 134 -2.57 28.12 -14.43
N SER A 135 -2.58 27.22 -13.44
CA SER A 135 -1.45 26.37 -13.08
C SER A 135 -1.83 24.89 -13.18
N LEU A 136 -1.01 24.13 -13.90
CA LEU A 136 -1.07 22.67 -13.92
C LEU A 136 -0.49 22.11 -12.62
N ARG A 137 -1.23 21.23 -11.93
CA ARG A 137 -0.81 20.63 -10.65
C ARG A 137 -1.11 19.14 -10.62
N ASN A 138 -0.33 18.40 -9.84
CA ASN A 138 -0.59 16.99 -9.55
C ASN A 138 -1.54 16.89 -8.34
N LEU A 139 -2.65 16.18 -8.54
CA LEU A 139 -3.69 15.91 -7.55
C LEU A 139 -3.74 14.41 -7.24
N ILE A 140 -3.83 14.07 -5.96
CA ILE A 140 -4.12 12.69 -5.53
C ILE A 140 -5.63 12.57 -5.31
N SER A 141 -6.35 12.15 -6.35
CA SER A 141 -7.79 11.89 -6.31
C SER A 141 -8.14 10.71 -5.40
N SER A 142 -9.44 10.51 -5.12
CA SER A 142 -9.94 9.35 -4.37
C SER A 142 -9.56 8.01 -5.01
N SER A 143 -9.62 7.93 -6.34
CA SER A 143 -9.21 6.75 -7.11
C SER A 143 -7.69 6.51 -7.02
N MET A 144 -6.88 7.57 -7.07
CA MET A 144 -5.43 7.44 -6.83
C MET A 144 -5.10 7.00 -5.41
N LYS A 145 -5.84 7.48 -4.39
CA LYS A 145 -5.67 6.98 -3.01
C LYS A 145 -5.99 5.50 -2.88
N ALA A 146 -7.01 5.01 -3.60
CA ALA A 146 -7.33 3.59 -3.64
C ALA A 146 -6.23 2.78 -4.34
N LYS A 147 -5.72 3.28 -5.46
CA LYS A 147 -4.57 2.68 -6.17
C LYS A 147 -3.34 2.60 -5.27
N ILE A 148 -2.95 3.70 -4.61
CA ILE A 148 -1.82 3.69 -3.66
C ILE A 148 -2.05 2.67 -2.54
N THR A 149 -3.26 2.59 -1.99
CA THR A 149 -3.59 1.58 -0.97
C THR A 149 -3.41 0.15 -1.50
N ALA A 150 -3.85 -0.14 -2.72
CA ALA A 150 -3.67 -1.47 -3.31
C ALA A 150 -2.18 -1.82 -3.52
N TYR A 151 -1.38 -0.87 -4.02
CA TYR A 151 0.07 -1.04 -4.16
C TYR A 151 0.76 -1.24 -2.80
N ALA A 152 0.35 -0.48 -1.78
CA ALA A 152 0.86 -0.62 -0.41
C ALA A 152 0.53 -2.00 0.19
N ILE A 153 -0.68 -2.52 -0.03
CA ILE A 153 -1.08 -3.87 0.40
C ILE A 153 -0.18 -4.94 -0.23
N ILE A 154 0.09 -4.87 -1.55
CA ILE A 154 0.95 -5.87 -2.21
C ILE A 154 2.37 -5.83 -1.67
N LEU A 155 2.94 -4.64 -1.53
CA LEU A 155 4.29 -4.51 -1.01
C LEU A 155 4.39 -5.05 0.42
N ALA A 156 3.39 -4.75 1.25
CA ALA A 156 3.27 -5.27 2.60
C ALA A 156 3.12 -6.80 2.64
N LEU A 157 2.39 -7.39 1.68
CA LEU A 157 2.27 -8.84 1.51
C LEU A 157 3.63 -9.48 1.16
N HIS A 158 4.39 -8.90 0.24
CA HIS A 158 5.75 -9.40 -0.09
C HIS A 158 6.72 -9.31 1.10
N ILE A 159 6.54 -8.33 1.98
CA ILE A 159 7.35 -8.18 3.20
C ILE A 159 6.98 -9.24 4.25
N ASN A 160 5.68 -9.54 4.41
CA ASN A 160 5.16 -10.39 5.49
C ASN A 160 4.65 -11.77 5.02
N ASN A 161 5.38 -12.44 4.13
CA ASN A 161 5.06 -13.81 3.69
C ASN A 161 3.60 -13.98 3.23
N PHE A 162 3.11 -13.01 2.48
CA PHE A 162 1.77 -12.97 1.87
C PHE A 162 0.60 -12.94 2.86
N GLN A 163 0.81 -12.45 4.08
CA GLN A 163 -0.25 -12.15 5.03
C GLN A 163 0.00 -10.82 5.75
N ILE A 164 -1.02 -9.97 5.86
CA ILE A 164 -0.93 -8.68 6.56
C ILE A 164 -2.16 -8.41 7.43
N ASP A 165 -1.96 -7.58 8.46
CA ASP A 165 -3.05 -7.05 9.27
C ASP A 165 -3.67 -5.82 8.59
N LEU A 166 -4.84 -6.02 7.96
CA LEU A 166 -5.56 -4.98 7.25
C LEU A 166 -6.15 -3.95 8.21
N THR A 167 -6.45 -4.34 9.45
CA THR A 167 -7.03 -3.44 10.46
C THR A 167 -6.02 -2.37 10.88
N VAL A 168 -4.76 -2.76 11.14
CA VAL A 168 -3.70 -1.81 11.49
C VAL A 168 -3.44 -0.83 10.34
N LEU A 169 -3.25 -1.33 9.12
CA LEU A 169 -3.05 -0.48 7.94
C LEU A 169 -4.25 0.44 7.67
N GLN A 170 -5.48 -0.04 7.86
CA GLN A 170 -6.70 0.75 7.68
C GLN A 170 -6.76 1.95 8.62
N ARG A 171 -6.39 1.77 9.89
CA ARG A 171 -6.36 2.86 10.89
C ARG A 171 -5.34 3.93 10.52
N ASP A 172 -4.12 3.51 10.20
CA ASP A 172 -3.05 4.43 9.77
C ASP A 172 -3.44 5.21 8.52
N LEU A 173 -4.13 4.56 7.57
CA LEU A 173 -4.62 5.20 6.35
C LEU A 173 -5.89 6.04 6.54
N LYS A 174 -6.48 6.05 7.74
CA LYS A 174 -7.76 6.69 8.07
C LYS A 174 -8.87 6.29 7.09
N LEU A 175 -8.89 5.01 6.72
CA LEU A 175 -9.92 4.41 5.87
C LEU A 175 -11.06 3.84 6.73
N SER A 176 -12.25 3.73 6.16
CA SER A 176 -13.28 2.88 6.77
C SER A 176 -12.92 1.40 6.57
N GLU A 177 -13.30 0.54 7.53
CA GLU A 177 -13.12 -0.92 7.39
C GLU A 177 -13.75 -1.41 6.07
N LYS A 178 -14.98 -0.96 5.77
CA LYS A 178 -15.67 -1.29 4.51
C LYS A 178 -14.79 -1.01 3.29
N ARG A 179 -14.14 0.16 3.21
CA ARG A 179 -13.31 0.51 2.06
C ARG A 179 -12.05 -0.33 1.97
N MET A 180 -11.40 -0.63 3.10
CA MET A 180 -10.24 -1.53 3.13
C MET A 180 -10.62 -2.93 2.63
N ILE A 181 -11.76 -3.45 3.09
CA ILE A 181 -12.27 -4.78 2.70
C ILE A 181 -12.67 -4.82 1.22
N GLU A 182 -13.28 -3.77 0.68
CA GLU A 182 -13.55 -3.66 -0.76
C GLU A 182 -12.27 -3.76 -1.59
N ILE A 183 -11.22 -3.02 -1.22
CA ILE A 183 -9.93 -3.06 -1.91
C ILE A 183 -9.31 -4.47 -1.81
N ALA A 184 -9.25 -5.05 -0.61
CA ALA A 184 -8.70 -6.39 -0.40
C ALA A 184 -9.45 -7.46 -1.20
N ARG A 185 -10.78 -7.37 -1.30
CA ARG A 185 -11.60 -8.29 -2.12
C ARG A 185 -11.38 -8.10 -3.60
N ALA A 186 -11.26 -6.86 -4.07
CA ALA A 186 -10.94 -6.56 -5.46
C ALA A 186 -9.57 -7.12 -5.85
N MET A 187 -8.63 -7.15 -4.90
CA MET A 187 -7.32 -7.80 -5.03
C MET A 187 -7.34 -9.32 -4.81
N ARG A 188 -8.53 -9.92 -4.68
CA ARG A 188 -8.73 -11.37 -4.47
C ARG A 188 -8.00 -11.92 -3.24
N LEU A 189 -7.85 -11.12 -2.18
CA LEU A 189 -7.29 -11.59 -0.92
C LEU A 189 -8.31 -12.44 -0.15
N LYS A 190 -7.83 -13.52 0.49
CA LYS A 190 -8.59 -14.21 1.53
C LYS A 190 -8.59 -13.33 2.78
N ILE A 191 -9.77 -13.13 3.37
CA ILE A 191 -9.91 -12.34 4.60
C ILE A 191 -10.31 -13.25 5.74
N SER A 192 -9.49 -13.29 6.80
CA SER A 192 -9.80 -13.99 8.05
C SER A 192 -9.90 -13.00 9.21
N LYS A 193 -10.45 -13.47 10.34
CA LYS A 193 -10.48 -12.74 11.60
C LYS A 193 -9.41 -13.27 12.54
N ARG A 194 -8.76 -12.39 13.29
CA ARG A 194 -7.86 -12.73 14.39
C ARG A 194 -8.23 -11.88 15.60
N LYS A 195 -8.43 -12.50 16.76
CA LYS A 195 -8.56 -11.76 18.02
C LYS A 195 -7.19 -11.27 18.47
N VAL A 196 -7.10 -10.00 18.82
CA VAL A 196 -5.89 -9.38 19.35
C VAL A 196 -6.22 -8.76 20.70
N SER A 197 -5.40 -9.07 21.71
CA SER A 197 -5.51 -8.47 23.04
C SER A 197 -4.84 -7.09 23.03
N LEU A 198 -5.56 -6.09 23.51
CA LEU A 198 -5.07 -4.73 23.69
C LEU A 198 -4.42 -4.59 25.07
N ALA A 199 -3.59 -3.55 25.24
CA ALA A 199 -2.87 -3.30 26.48
C ALA A 199 -3.80 -3.04 27.70
N ASP A 200 -5.04 -2.63 27.45
CA ASP A 200 -6.07 -2.42 28.48
C ASP A 200 -6.91 -3.68 28.77
N GLY A 201 -6.50 -4.85 28.25
CA GLY A 201 -7.16 -6.13 28.46
C GLY A 201 -8.38 -6.36 27.57
N ARG A 202 -8.77 -5.41 26.72
CA ARG A 202 -9.86 -5.63 25.76
C ARG A 202 -9.41 -6.51 24.59
N GLU A 203 -10.32 -7.31 24.07
CA GLU A 203 -10.11 -8.05 22.83
C GLU A 203 -10.68 -7.27 21.64
N GLU A 204 -9.94 -7.26 20.54
CA GLU A 204 -10.38 -6.67 19.29
C GLU A 204 -10.26 -7.65 18.11
N ASP A 205 -11.29 -7.65 17.25
CA ASP A 205 -11.29 -8.41 16.00
C ASP A 205 -10.46 -7.67 14.93
N HIS A 206 -9.30 -8.22 14.62
CA HIS A 206 -8.49 -7.78 13.49
C HIS A 206 -8.84 -8.57 12.21
N ARG A 207 -8.75 -7.90 11.07
CA ARG A 207 -8.93 -8.49 9.73
C ARG A 207 -7.56 -8.78 9.14
N LEU A 208 -7.29 -10.05 8.84
CA LEU A 208 -6.07 -10.45 8.15
C LEU A 208 -6.37 -10.65 6.67
N GLY A 209 -5.57 -10.01 5.82
CA GLY A 209 -5.55 -10.23 4.38
C GLY A 209 -4.46 -11.23 4.05
N THR A 210 -4.77 -12.28 3.30
CA THR A 210 -3.81 -13.29 2.84
C THR A 210 -3.92 -13.47 1.34
N LEU A 211 -2.78 -13.45 0.64
CA LEU A 211 -2.70 -13.83 -0.77
C LEU A 211 -2.31 -15.31 -0.85
N SER A 212 -3.20 -16.13 -1.39
CA SER A 212 -3.01 -17.57 -1.52
C SER A 212 -3.53 -18.07 -2.86
N VAL A 213 -2.89 -19.09 -3.40
CA VAL A 213 -3.33 -19.80 -4.59
C VAL A 213 -4.02 -21.12 -4.20
N PRO A 214 -5.09 -21.54 -4.90
CA PRO A 214 -5.77 -20.82 -5.99
C PRO A 214 -6.49 -19.57 -5.47
N LEU A 215 -6.57 -18.54 -6.32
CA LEU A 215 -7.19 -17.28 -5.94
C LEU A 215 -8.71 -17.43 -5.76
N PRO A 216 -9.31 -16.77 -4.74
CA PRO A 216 -10.76 -16.65 -4.60
C PRO A 216 -11.42 -16.17 -5.90
N PRO A 217 -12.66 -16.58 -6.22
CA PRO A 217 -13.36 -16.12 -7.42
C PRO A 217 -13.39 -14.58 -7.50
N ALA A 218 -13.22 -14.04 -8.71
CA ALA A 218 -13.36 -12.61 -8.91
C ALA A 218 -14.77 -12.17 -8.53
N GLN A 219 -14.90 -11.16 -7.67
CA GLN A 219 -16.20 -10.61 -7.34
C GLN A 219 -16.69 -9.79 -8.54
N THR A 220 -17.48 -10.39 -9.41
CA THR A 220 -18.26 -9.64 -10.39
C THR A 220 -19.20 -8.74 -9.60
N SER A 221 -19.05 -7.43 -9.70
CA SER A 221 -20.00 -6.53 -9.06
C SER A 221 -21.40 -6.85 -9.59
N ASP A 222 -22.28 -7.30 -8.70
CA ASP A 222 -23.67 -7.70 -8.96
C ASP A 222 -24.58 -6.54 -9.41
N ARG A 223 -24.01 -5.48 -10.01
CA ARG A 223 -24.69 -4.25 -10.38
C ARG A 223 -25.36 -4.30 -11.74
N GLN A 224 -25.04 -5.28 -12.60
CA GLN A 224 -25.72 -5.41 -13.90
C GLN A 224 -27.09 -6.10 -13.82
N SER A 225 -27.40 -6.85 -12.75
CA SER A 225 -28.68 -7.58 -12.64
C SER A 225 -29.88 -6.72 -12.28
N LYS A 226 -29.70 -5.46 -11.86
CA LYS A 226 -30.79 -4.54 -11.49
C LYS A 226 -31.30 -3.62 -12.61
N ARG A 227 -30.75 -3.69 -13.83
CA ARG A 227 -31.19 -2.85 -14.97
C ARG A 227 -32.04 -3.56 -16.02
N LYS A 228 -32.37 -4.84 -15.82
CA LYS A 228 -33.38 -5.57 -16.61
C LYS A 228 -34.55 -5.99 -15.73
N LYS A 229 -35.32 -5.02 -15.25
CA LYS A 229 -36.70 -5.16 -14.76
C LYS A 229 -37.22 -3.77 -14.37
N MET A 230 -37.43 -2.93 -15.38
CA MET A 230 -38.50 -1.95 -15.32
C MET A 230 -39.27 -2.13 -16.61
N SER A 231 -40.52 -2.55 -16.41
CA SER A 231 -41.57 -2.70 -17.41
C SER A 231 -41.89 -1.37 -18.08
#